data_AF-A0A954G5R3-F1
#
_entry.id   AF-A0A954G5R3-F1
#
_cell.length_a   1.000
_cell.length_b   1.000
_cell.length_c   1.000
_cell.angle_alpha   90.00
_cell.angle_beta   90.00
_cell.angle_gamma   90.00
#
_symmetry.space_group_name_H-M   'P 1'
#
loop_
_entity.id
_entity.type
_entity.pdbx_description
1 polymer ?
#
loop_
_entity_poly.entity_id
_entity_poly.type
_entity_poly.pdbx_seq_one_letter_code
_entity_poly.pdbx_strand_id
1 'polypeptide(L)'
;MDLQLERELYERFLHKEKVDRFLWMLKSPERRERIFDELRDTRYFNEESYEELSGQDKNPTMIIDRLKKLGVRNLVYVISSDADDDGTEQVLEPFINTKIWQTEEVLGYCKKSKVGFFKNHEGWFYLLCKSK
;
A
#
# COMPACT_ATOMS: atom_id res chain seq x y z
N MET A 1 -4.49 1.54 -14.55
CA MET A 1 -3.91 0.37 -13.86
C MET A 1 -2.54 0.03 -14.46
N ASP A 2 -1.52 -0.08 -13.60
CA ASP A 2 -0.14 -0.42 -13.95
C ASP A 2 0.24 -1.77 -13.31
N LEU A 3 0.03 -2.86 -14.06
CA LEU A 3 0.29 -4.22 -13.59
C LEU A 3 1.77 -4.48 -13.26
N GLN A 4 2.69 -3.71 -13.86
CA GLN A 4 4.11 -3.85 -13.58
C GLN A 4 4.42 -3.29 -12.18
N LEU A 5 3.81 -2.17 -11.81
CA LEU A 5 3.93 -1.61 -10.46
C LEU A 5 3.32 -2.50 -9.39
N GLU A 6 2.14 -3.07 -9.64
CA GLU A 6 1.49 -3.99 -8.70
C GLU A 6 2.33 -5.24 -8.47
N ARG A 7 2.88 -5.83 -9.54
CA ARG A 7 3.85 -6.94 -9.45
C ARG A 7 5.07 -6.55 -8.61
N GLU A 8 5.68 -5.41 -8.90
CA GLU A 8 6.88 -4.94 -8.21
C GLU A 8 6.63 -4.74 -6.71
N LEU A 9 5.47 -4.20 -6.35
CA LEU A 9 5.04 -4.02 -4.97
C LEU A 9 4.99 -5.36 -4.23
N TYR A 10 4.29 -6.35 -4.79
CA TYR A 10 4.14 -7.66 -4.16
C TYR A 10 5.46 -8.40 -4.04
N GLU A 11 6.27 -8.42 -5.11
CA GLU A 11 7.61 -9.03 -5.10
C GLU A 11 8.54 -8.38 -4.06
N ARG A 12 8.30 -7.10 -3.74
CA ARG A 12 9.10 -6.37 -2.77
C ARG A 12 8.67 -6.66 -1.33
N PHE A 13 7.40 -6.52 -1.00
CA PHE A 13 6.95 -6.48 0.39
C PHE A 13 6.35 -7.78 0.90
N LEU A 14 6.02 -8.73 0.02
CA LEU A 14 5.44 -10.00 0.46
C LEU A 14 6.50 -11.10 0.57
N HIS A 15 6.19 -12.10 1.39
CA HIS A 15 6.89 -13.38 1.42
C HIS A 15 6.90 -14.02 0.02
N LYS A 16 8.06 -14.55 -0.40
CA LYS A 16 8.26 -15.07 -1.77
C LYS A 16 7.24 -16.16 -2.12
N GLU A 17 6.93 -17.02 -1.16
CA GLU A 17 5.93 -18.09 -1.27
C GLU A 17 4.49 -17.59 -1.41
N LYS A 18 4.23 -16.32 -1.14
CA LYS A 18 2.91 -15.68 -1.29
C LYS A 18 2.77 -14.92 -2.60
N VAL A 19 3.87 -14.39 -3.14
CA VAL A 19 3.88 -13.54 -4.34
C VAL A 19 3.11 -14.18 -5.51
N ASP A 20 3.33 -15.45 -5.81
CA ASP A 20 2.66 -16.14 -6.92
C ASP A 20 1.13 -16.10 -6.81
N ARG A 21 0.59 -16.15 -5.59
CA ARG A 21 -0.86 -16.03 -5.35
C ARG A 21 -1.37 -14.64 -5.75
N PHE A 22 -0.64 -13.60 -5.36
CA PHE A 22 -0.99 -12.22 -5.71
C PHE A 22 -0.85 -11.96 -7.21
N LEU A 23 0.22 -12.46 -7.83
CA LEU A 23 0.39 -12.36 -9.30
C LEU A 23 -0.67 -13.13 -10.07
N TRP A 24 -1.19 -14.23 -9.53
CA TRP A 24 -2.33 -14.93 -10.12
C TRP A 24 -3.62 -14.11 -10.02
N MET A 25 -3.84 -13.37 -8.93
CA MET A 25 -4.99 -12.49 -8.77
C MET A 25 -4.99 -11.32 -9.76
N LEU A 26 -3.81 -10.81 -10.13
CA LEU A 26 -3.67 -9.76 -11.14
C LEU A 26 -4.10 -10.16 -12.57
N LYS A 27 -4.33 -11.46 -12.83
CA LYS A 27 -4.66 -11.95 -14.18
C LYS A 27 -6.10 -11.66 -14.62
N SER A 28 -7.00 -11.24 -13.73
CA SER A 28 -8.34 -10.77 -14.10
C SER A 28 -8.89 -9.77 -13.08
N PRO A 29 -9.74 -8.82 -13.51
CA PRO A 29 -10.35 -7.84 -12.60
C PRO A 29 -11.10 -8.49 -11.42
N GLU A 30 -11.94 -9.48 -11.70
CA GLU A 30 -12.70 -10.24 -10.68
C GLU A 30 -11.80 -10.86 -9.60
N ARG A 31 -10.61 -11.36 -9.98
CA ARG A 31 -9.68 -11.94 -8.99
C ARG A 31 -8.91 -10.86 -8.25
N ARG A 32 -8.63 -9.73 -8.90
CA ARG A 32 -7.92 -8.58 -8.32
C ARG A 32 -8.71 -7.97 -7.15
N GLU A 33 -10.04 -7.97 -7.22
CA GLU A 33 -10.92 -7.54 -6.12
C GLU A 33 -10.65 -8.29 -4.80
N ARG A 34 -10.16 -9.54 -4.88
CA ARG A 34 -9.86 -10.38 -3.72
C ARG A 34 -8.51 -10.09 -3.07
N ILE A 35 -7.73 -9.15 -3.59
CA ILE A 35 -6.40 -8.82 -3.05
C ILE A 35 -6.48 -8.39 -1.60
N PHE A 36 -7.48 -7.58 -1.24
CA PHE A 36 -7.62 -7.13 0.14
C PHE A 36 -8.04 -8.26 1.09
N ASP A 37 -8.87 -9.21 0.65
CA ASP A 37 -9.19 -10.39 1.45
C ASP A 37 -7.94 -11.15 1.87
N GLU A 38 -6.93 -11.21 1.00
CA GLU A 38 -5.63 -11.81 1.30
C GLU A 38 -4.70 -10.89 2.11
N LEU A 39 -4.63 -9.59 1.79
CA LEU A 39 -3.74 -8.63 2.48
C LEU A 39 -4.16 -8.33 3.93
N ARG A 40 -5.40 -8.66 4.30
CA ARG A 40 -5.85 -8.64 5.70
C ARG A 40 -5.02 -9.58 6.57
N ASP A 41 -4.45 -10.65 6.00
CA ASP A 41 -3.44 -11.45 6.69
C ASP A 41 -2.07 -10.78 6.58
N THR A 42 -1.75 -9.93 7.55
CA THR A 42 -0.49 -9.17 7.57
C THR A 42 0.75 -10.05 7.60
N ARG A 43 0.62 -11.34 7.98
CA ARG A 43 1.72 -12.34 7.93
C ARG A 43 2.20 -12.63 6.50
N TYR A 44 1.50 -12.15 5.48
CA TYR A 44 1.98 -12.23 4.10
C TYR A 44 3.03 -11.18 3.79
N PHE A 45 3.05 -10.06 4.50
CA PHE A 45 4.15 -9.12 4.42
C PHE A 45 5.39 -9.71 5.08
N ASN A 46 6.56 -9.47 4.48
CA ASN A 46 7.82 -9.81 5.12
C ASN A 46 8.00 -8.90 6.34
N GLU A 47 8.23 -9.50 7.51
CA GLU A 47 8.36 -8.82 8.81
C GLU A 47 9.40 -7.68 8.81
N GLU A 48 10.46 -7.78 8.00
CA GLU A 48 11.50 -6.74 7.87
C GLU A 48 11.11 -5.59 6.92
N SER A 49 9.94 -5.70 6.30
CA SER A 49 9.49 -4.84 5.20
C SER A 49 8.30 -3.97 5.54
N TYR A 50 7.79 -4.05 6.78
CA TYR A 50 6.73 -3.19 7.25
C TYR A 50 6.90 -2.73 8.70
N GLU A 51 6.32 -1.57 9.00
CA GLU A 51 6.21 -1.00 10.35
C GLU A 51 4.75 -0.60 10.58
N GLU A 52 4.11 -1.11 11.64
CA GLU A 52 2.78 -0.66 12.05
C GLU A 52 2.86 0.68 12.78
N LEU A 53 2.07 1.66 12.35
CA LEU A 53 1.93 2.93 13.04
C LEU A 53 0.83 2.85 14.10
N SER A 54 1.12 3.40 15.27
CA SER A 54 0.20 3.37 16.43
C SER A 54 -0.03 4.76 17.01
N GLY A 55 -1.16 4.95 17.70
CA GLY A 55 -1.49 6.20 18.39
C GLY A 55 -1.36 7.46 17.52
N GLN A 56 -0.54 8.41 17.97
CA GLN A 56 -0.35 9.70 17.27
C GLN A 56 0.39 9.57 15.93
N ASP A 57 1.13 8.49 15.70
CA ASP A 57 1.83 8.27 14.41
C ASP A 57 0.87 8.09 13.24
N LYS A 58 -0.40 7.74 13.52
CA LYS A 58 -1.47 7.64 12.53
C LYS A 58 -2.05 9.00 12.12
N ASN A 59 -1.57 10.10 12.70
CA ASN A 59 -1.95 11.43 12.25
C ASN A 59 -1.49 11.66 10.79
N PRO A 60 -2.35 12.19 9.89
CA PRO A 60 -1.99 12.45 8.49
C PRO A 60 -0.67 13.20 8.30
N THR A 61 -0.41 14.24 9.10
CA THR A 61 0.84 15.00 9.05
C THR A 61 2.06 14.13 9.39
N MET A 62 1.94 13.27 10.40
CA MET A 62 3.02 12.36 10.81
C MET A 62 3.28 11.28 9.75
N ILE A 63 2.22 10.73 9.14
CA ILE A 63 2.32 9.77 8.03
C ILE A 63 3.05 10.40 6.83
N ILE A 64 2.62 11.60 6.42
CA ILE A 64 3.23 12.35 5.32
C ILE A 64 4.72 12.60 5.60
N ASP A 65 5.05 13.06 6.80
CA ASP A 65 6.44 13.35 7.18
C ASP A 65 7.31 12.09 7.18
N ARG A 66 6.80 10.96 7.70
CA ARG A 66 7.51 9.67 7.64
C ARG A 66 7.73 9.21 6.20
N LEU A 67 6.70 9.24 5.35
CA LEU A 67 6.81 8.86 3.94
C LEU A 67 7.79 9.78 3.18
N LYS A 68 7.80 11.08 3.46
CA LYS A 68 8.77 12.03 2.88
C LYS A 68 10.20 11.78 3.34
N LYS A 69 10.41 11.44 4.61
CA LYS A 69 11.73 11.02 5.14
C LYS A 69 12.23 9.75 4.46
N LEU A 70 11.33 8.82 4.15
CA LEU A 70 11.60 7.61 3.37
C LEU A 70 11.76 7.88 1.85
N GLY A 71 11.64 9.13 1.41
CA GLY A 71 11.92 9.57 0.04
C GLY A 71 10.70 9.61 -0.88
N VAL A 72 9.48 9.39 -0.39
CA VAL A 72 8.27 9.63 -1.17
C VAL A 72 8.10 11.13 -1.36
N ARG A 73 8.14 11.61 -2.60
CA ARG A 73 8.18 13.05 -2.89
C ARG A 73 6.84 13.65 -3.29
N ASN A 74 6.08 12.98 -4.17
CA ASN A 74 4.84 13.60 -4.68
C ASN A 74 3.78 12.58 -5.06
N LEU A 75 4.09 11.64 -5.96
CA LEU A 75 3.09 10.71 -6.48
C LEU A 75 3.22 9.32 -5.84
N VAL A 76 2.06 8.72 -5.58
CA VAL A 76 1.89 7.32 -5.18
C VAL A 76 0.88 6.67 -6.10
N TYR A 77 1.20 5.47 -6.58
CA TYR A 77 0.23 4.59 -7.22
C TYR A 77 -0.67 3.98 -6.14
N VAL A 78 -1.98 3.97 -6.36
CA VAL A 78 -2.97 3.53 -5.39
C VAL A 78 -3.70 2.29 -5.90
N ILE A 79 -3.76 1.26 -5.05
CA ILE A 79 -4.71 0.15 -5.14
C ILE A 79 -5.71 0.37 -4.02
N SER A 80 -7.00 0.36 -4.33
CA SER A 80 -8.04 0.85 -3.43
C SER A 80 -9.29 -0.03 -3.49
N SER A 81 -9.99 -0.17 -2.37
CA SER A 81 -11.34 -0.73 -2.34
C SER A 81 -12.38 0.23 -2.94
N ASP A 82 -12.04 1.52 -3.04
CA ASP A 82 -12.79 2.52 -3.79
C ASP A 82 -12.38 2.50 -5.27
N ALA A 83 -13.33 2.18 -6.14
CA ALA A 83 -13.14 2.05 -7.58
C ALA A 83 -12.71 3.36 -8.27
N ASP A 84 -13.05 4.53 -7.71
CA ASP A 84 -12.68 5.82 -8.31
C ASP A 84 -11.19 6.12 -8.15
N ASP A 85 -10.55 5.56 -7.12
CA ASP A 85 -9.12 5.73 -6.83
C ASP A 85 -8.26 4.55 -7.26
N ASP A 86 -8.86 3.38 -7.46
CA ASP A 86 -8.15 2.15 -7.74
C ASP A 86 -7.39 2.19 -9.08
N GLY A 87 -6.10 1.85 -9.02
CA GLY A 87 -5.21 1.78 -10.18
C GLY A 87 -4.80 3.14 -10.75
N THR A 88 -4.89 4.21 -9.94
CA THR A 88 -4.55 5.60 -10.30
C THR A 88 -3.27 6.09 -9.60
N GLU A 89 -2.67 7.17 -10.12
CA GLU A 89 -1.62 7.90 -9.41
C GLU A 89 -2.25 9.09 -8.66
N GLN A 90 -1.92 9.22 -7.38
CA GLN A 90 -2.44 10.25 -6.50
C GLN A 90 -1.31 11.10 -5.94
N VAL A 91 -1.58 12.38 -5.71
CA VAL A 91 -0.66 13.27 -4.98
C VAL A 91 -0.72 12.90 -3.49
N LEU A 92 0.43 12.59 -2.90
CA LEU A 92 0.55 12.04 -1.55
C LEU A 92 -0.18 12.87 -0.50
N GLU A 93 0.11 14.17 -0.45
CA GLU A 93 -0.41 15.03 0.63
C GLU A 93 -1.94 15.19 0.59
N PRO A 94 -2.57 15.58 -0.54
CA PRO A 94 -4.02 15.60 -0.61
C PRO A 94 -4.63 14.23 -0.29
N PHE A 95 -4.07 13.15 -0.85
CA PHE A 95 -4.61 11.81 -0.67
C PHE A 95 -4.61 11.36 0.80
N ILE A 96 -3.49 11.55 1.51
CA ILE A 96 -3.38 11.20 2.94
C ILE A 96 -4.25 12.13 3.81
N ASN A 97 -4.44 13.40 3.45
CA ASN A 97 -5.24 14.31 4.26
C ASN A 97 -6.75 14.13 4.07
N THR A 98 -7.20 13.73 2.88
CA THR A 98 -8.64 13.73 2.56
C THR A 98 -9.23 12.34 2.33
N LYS A 99 -8.46 11.40 1.78
CA LYS A 99 -9.01 10.13 1.31
C LYS A 99 -8.66 8.91 2.17
N ILE A 100 -7.45 8.85 2.71
CA ILE A 100 -6.92 7.63 3.33
C ILE A 100 -7.80 7.03 4.44
N TRP A 101 -8.50 7.87 5.21
CA TRP A 101 -9.38 7.45 6.31
C TRP A 101 -10.85 7.32 5.90
N GLN A 102 -11.21 7.77 4.70
CA GLN A 102 -12.54 7.60 4.12
C GLN A 102 -12.66 6.29 3.33
N THR A 103 -11.55 5.78 2.82
CA THR A 103 -11.48 4.50 2.12
C THR A 103 -11.26 3.34 3.09
N GLU A 104 -11.97 2.23 2.89
CA GLU A 104 -11.86 1.05 3.75
C GLU A 104 -10.48 0.39 3.66
N GLU A 105 -9.99 0.11 2.45
CA GLU A 105 -8.71 -0.57 2.26
C GLU A 105 -7.91 0.09 1.14
N VAL A 106 -6.66 0.43 1.44
CA VAL A 106 -5.79 1.18 0.52
C VAL A 106 -4.37 0.70 0.62
N LEU A 107 -3.75 0.45 -0.53
CA LEU A 107 -2.34 0.18 -0.67
C LEU A 107 -1.72 1.23 -1.59
N GLY A 108 -0.79 2.03 -1.07
CA GLY A 108 -0.08 3.05 -1.83
C GLY A 108 1.36 2.65 -2.10
N TYR A 109 1.90 3.02 -3.26
CA TYR A 109 3.29 2.71 -3.63
C TYR A 109 3.97 3.80 -4.45
N CYS A 110 5.15 4.22 -4.02
CA CYS A 110 5.98 5.16 -4.76
C CYS A 110 7.06 4.42 -5.56
N LYS A 111 6.91 4.38 -6.89
CA LYS A 111 7.88 3.76 -7.82
C LYS A 111 9.31 4.26 -7.64
N LYS A 112 9.51 5.54 -7.31
CA LYS A 112 10.83 6.17 -7.25
C LYS A 112 11.60 5.78 -5.99
N SER A 113 10.98 5.91 -4.81
CA SER A 113 11.61 5.57 -3.53
C SER A 113 11.47 4.10 -3.17
N LYS A 114 10.59 3.36 -3.86
CA LYS A 114 10.30 1.95 -3.58
C LYS A 114 9.76 1.75 -2.14
N VAL A 115 8.94 2.70 -1.71
CA VAL A 115 8.28 2.76 -0.40
C VAL A 115 6.78 2.76 -0.64
N GLY A 116 6.04 2.04 0.18
CA GLY A 116 4.60 2.01 0.15
C GLY A 116 3.98 2.22 1.52
N PHE A 117 2.67 2.08 1.57
CA PHE A 117 1.89 2.00 2.79
C PHE A 117 0.66 1.14 2.57
N PHE A 118 0.13 0.54 3.63
CA PHE A 118 -1.11 -0.21 3.60
C PHE A 118 -2.01 0.24 4.75
N LYS A 119 -3.27 0.55 4.45
CA LYS A 119 -4.33 0.79 5.41
C LYS A 119 -5.37 -0.31 5.26
N ASN A 120 -5.66 -1.06 6.32
CA ASN A 120 -6.66 -2.12 6.30
C ASN A 120 -8.06 -1.62 6.76
N HIS A 121 -9.07 -2.47 6.64
CA HIS A 121 -10.45 -2.17 7.02
C HIS A 121 -10.63 -1.90 8.53
N GLU A 122 -9.77 -2.46 9.38
CA GLU A 122 -9.76 -2.23 10.84
C GLU A 122 -9.14 -0.88 11.22
N GLY A 123 -8.64 -0.13 10.24
CA GLY A 123 -8.02 1.17 10.44
C GLY A 123 -6.56 1.10 10.81
N TRP A 124 -5.92 -0.07 10.81
CA TRP A 124 -4.47 -0.20 10.99
C TRP A 124 -3.73 0.39 9.80
N PHE A 125 -2.55 0.96 10.05
CA PHE A 125 -1.75 1.61 9.03
C PHE A 125 -0.32 1.12 9.12
N TYR A 126 0.19 0.64 8.00
CA TYR A 126 1.51 0.05 7.87
C TYR A 126 2.33 0.89 6.89
N LEU A 127 3.53 1.29 7.28
CA LEU A 127 4.54 1.76 6.33
C LEU A 127 5.24 0.56 5.74
N LEU A 128 5.41 0.55 4.42
CA LEU A 128 6.08 -0.53 3.70
C LEU A 128 7.44 -0.03 3.20
N CYS A 129 8.52 -0.44 3.84
CA CYS A 129 9.87 -0.12 3.44
C CYS A 129 10.80 -1.28 3.82
N LYS A 130 11.72 -1.66 2.92
CA LYS A 130 12.77 -2.60 3.31
C LYS A 130 13.82 -1.88 4.12
N SER A 131 14.16 -2.43 5.27
CA SER A 131 15.41 -2.11 5.96
C SER A 131 16.58 -2.37 5.01
N LYS A 132 17.55 -1.44 4.97
CA LYS A 132 18.77 -1.58 4.15
C LYS A 132 19.68 -2.66 4.70
#